data_AF-H3AHK6-F1
#
_entry.id   AF-H3AHK6-F1
#
_cell.length_a   1.000
_cell.length_b   1.000
_cell.length_c   1.000
_cell.angle_alpha   90.00
_cell.angle_beta   90.00
_cell.angle_gamma   90.00
#
_symmetry.space_group_name_H-M   'P 1'
#
loop_
_entity.id
_entity.type
_entity.pdbx_description
1 polymer ?
#
loop_
_entity_poly.entity_id
_entity_poly.type
_entity_poly.pdbx_seq_one_letter_code
_entity_poly.pdbx_strand_id
1 'polypeptide(L)'
;TLGEAWAQVKKSLSDEAEVHLKFASKLQCEVEKPFLTFRENFKKDMKKFEHHIAELRKQLASRYNTMEKARKALAERQKDLETKTQQLEIKLSNKTEEDIKKARRKSTQAGDELMRCVDLYNQAQSKWFEEMVTTTLELERLELERVEMVRQHLCQYTQLRHETDMFNQSTVEPVDQLLQKVEPAKDRELWVKEHKTGHIRPVNMEI
;
A
#
# COMPACT_ATOMS: atom_id res chain seq x y z
N THR A 1 37.93 9.04 -44.50
CA THR A 1 37.78 9.46 -43.10
C THR A 1 36.38 9.99 -42.82
N LEU A 2 35.79 10.86 -43.66
CA LEU A 2 34.41 11.35 -43.47
C LEU A 2 33.37 10.23 -43.49
N GLY A 3 33.50 9.25 -44.40
CA GLY A 3 32.59 8.10 -44.47
C GLY A 3 32.63 7.21 -43.22
N GLU A 4 33.77 7.12 -42.53
CA GLU A 4 33.93 6.36 -41.29
C GLU A 4 33.21 7.08 -40.14
N ALA A 5 33.34 8.40 -40.04
CA ALA A 5 32.59 9.20 -39.07
C ALA A 5 31.07 9.06 -39.29
N TRP A 6 30.59 9.10 -40.53
CA TRP A 6 29.18 8.84 -40.85
C TRP A 6 28.73 7.42 -40.48
N ALA A 7 29.57 6.41 -40.73
CA ALA A 7 29.26 5.05 -40.31
C ALA A 7 29.12 4.94 -38.78
N GLN A 8 29.96 5.65 -38.03
CA GLN A 8 29.89 5.69 -36.57
C GLN A 8 28.66 6.42 -36.06
N VAL A 9 28.18 7.49 -36.72
CA VAL A 9 26.89 8.12 -36.41
C VAL A 9 25.76 7.09 -36.53
N LYS A 10 25.71 6.32 -37.62
CA LYS A 10 24.67 5.27 -37.75
C LYS A 10 24.78 4.20 -36.66
N LYS A 11 26.00 3.88 -36.23
CA LYS A 11 26.23 2.93 -35.15
C LYS A 11 25.78 3.49 -33.79
N SER A 12 26.03 4.78 -33.50
CA SER A 12 25.65 5.37 -32.21
C SER A 12 24.14 5.30 -31.99
N LEU A 13 23.31 5.41 -33.05
CA LEU A 13 21.86 5.18 -32.95
C LEU A 13 21.50 3.76 -32.46
N SER A 14 22.25 2.75 -32.86
CA SER A 14 22.07 1.38 -32.35
C SER A 14 22.52 1.27 -30.89
N ASP A 15 23.61 1.94 -30.53
CA ASP A 15 24.11 1.96 -29.15
C ASP A 15 23.10 2.68 -28.21
N GLU A 16 22.49 3.80 -28.65
CA GLU A 16 21.40 4.49 -27.95
C GLU A 16 20.17 3.58 -27.78
N ALA A 17 19.79 2.84 -28.82
CA ALA A 17 18.68 1.89 -28.75
C ALA A 17 18.95 0.78 -27.70
N GLU A 18 20.19 0.29 -27.61
CA GLU A 18 20.58 -0.69 -26.60
C GLU A 18 20.51 -0.11 -25.17
N VAL A 19 20.96 1.14 -24.98
CA VAL A 19 20.84 1.85 -23.69
C VAL A 19 19.38 1.93 -23.25
N HIS A 20 18.47 2.34 -24.13
CA HIS A 20 17.05 2.43 -23.82
C HIS A 20 16.38 1.07 -23.59
N LEU A 21 16.80 0.03 -24.31
CA LEU A 21 16.31 -1.34 -24.10
C LEU A 21 16.71 -1.87 -22.72
N LYS A 22 17.97 -1.65 -22.31
CA LYS A 22 18.46 -2.01 -20.97
C LYS A 22 17.70 -1.24 -19.89
N PHE A 23 17.45 0.06 -20.09
CA PHE A 23 16.64 0.86 -19.18
C PHE A 23 15.22 0.29 -19.01
N ALA A 24 14.54 -0.05 -20.11
CA ALA A 24 13.20 -0.66 -20.05
C ALA A 24 13.18 -1.98 -19.27
N SER A 25 14.20 -2.84 -19.46
CA SER A 25 14.34 -4.08 -18.70
C SER A 25 14.54 -3.82 -17.20
N LYS A 26 15.37 -2.84 -16.84
CA LYS A 26 15.57 -2.43 -15.44
C LYS A 26 14.30 -1.86 -14.84
N LEU A 27 13.57 -1.00 -15.55
CA LEU A 27 12.27 -0.48 -15.10
C LEU A 27 11.30 -1.61 -14.76
N GLN A 28 11.17 -2.60 -15.65
CA GLN A 28 10.28 -3.72 -15.42
C GLN A 28 10.68 -4.50 -14.15
N CYS A 29 11.97 -4.78 -13.98
CA CYS A 29 12.45 -5.65 -12.90
C CYS A 29 12.57 -4.95 -11.55
N GLU A 30 13.02 -3.71 -11.54
CA GLU A 30 13.40 -2.96 -10.34
C GLU A 30 12.32 -1.98 -9.90
N VAL A 31 11.31 -1.68 -10.73
CA VAL A 31 10.23 -0.74 -10.39
C VAL A 31 8.86 -1.40 -10.54
N GLU A 32 8.50 -1.87 -11.74
CA GLU A 32 7.16 -2.40 -12.01
C GLU A 32 6.86 -3.67 -11.22
N LYS A 33 7.71 -4.70 -11.31
CA LYS A 33 7.49 -5.98 -10.61
C LYS A 33 7.34 -5.80 -9.10
N PRO A 34 8.21 -5.06 -8.38
CA PRO A 34 8.03 -4.81 -6.96
C PRO A 34 6.68 -4.16 -6.61
N PHE A 35 6.19 -3.22 -7.42
CA PHE A 35 4.86 -2.64 -7.20
C PHE A 35 3.73 -3.66 -7.36
N LEU A 36 3.83 -4.57 -8.33
CA LEU A 36 2.80 -5.57 -8.60
C LEU A 36 2.77 -6.69 -7.56
N THR A 37 3.94 -7.12 -7.07
CA THR A 37 4.05 -8.23 -6.11
C THR A 37 4.00 -7.78 -4.66
N PHE A 38 4.03 -6.47 -4.39
CA PHE A 38 3.92 -5.96 -3.03
C PHE A 38 2.57 -6.30 -2.42
N ARG A 39 2.61 -7.19 -1.41
CA ARG A 39 1.45 -7.66 -0.65
C ARG A 39 0.33 -8.23 -1.52
N GLU A 40 0.63 -9.20 -2.39
CA GLU A 40 -0.36 -9.89 -3.24
C GLU A 40 -1.60 -10.38 -2.49
N ASN A 41 -1.46 -10.78 -1.22
CA ASN A 41 -2.55 -11.28 -0.37
C ASN A 41 -3.28 -10.20 0.44
N PHE A 42 -2.95 -8.91 0.27
CA PHE A 42 -3.43 -7.81 1.12
C PHE A 42 -4.95 -7.75 1.22
N LYS A 43 -5.67 -7.93 0.10
CA LYS A 43 -7.14 -7.92 0.08
C LYS A 43 -7.74 -9.01 0.97
N LYS A 44 -7.11 -10.18 1.01
CA LYS A 44 -7.57 -11.31 1.84
C LYS A 44 -7.32 -11.01 3.32
N ASP A 45 -6.17 -10.44 3.64
CA ASP A 45 -5.82 -10.13 5.03
C ASP A 45 -6.64 -8.96 5.58
N MET A 46 -6.94 -7.93 4.78
CA MET A 46 -7.87 -6.85 5.16
C MET A 46 -9.26 -7.39 5.49
N LYS A 47 -9.79 -8.34 4.71
CA LYS A 47 -11.07 -8.98 5.01
C LYS A 47 -11.06 -9.76 6.33
N LYS A 48 -9.93 -10.35 6.70
CA LYS A 48 -9.81 -11.05 8.00
C LYS A 48 -9.87 -10.05 9.15
N PHE A 49 -9.17 -8.91 9.06
CA PHE A 49 -9.25 -7.86 10.08
C PHE A 49 -10.66 -7.29 10.21
N GLU A 50 -11.30 -6.98 9.08
CA GLU A 50 -12.67 -6.49 9.06
C GLU A 50 -13.63 -7.49 9.73
N HIS A 51 -13.55 -8.76 9.36
CA HIS A 51 -14.40 -9.81 9.94
C HIS A 51 -14.17 -9.98 11.45
N HIS A 52 -12.92 -9.99 11.90
CA HIS A 52 -12.56 -10.13 13.31
C HIS A 52 -13.16 -9.01 14.17
N ILE A 53 -12.97 -7.75 13.75
CA ILE A 53 -13.51 -6.59 14.47
C ILE A 53 -15.04 -6.55 14.42
N ALA A 54 -15.64 -6.92 13.29
CA ALA A 54 -17.09 -7.01 13.15
C ALA A 54 -17.71 -8.04 14.10
N GLU A 55 -17.08 -9.20 14.27
CA GLU A 55 -17.56 -10.24 15.19
C GLU A 55 -17.45 -9.79 16.65
N LEU A 56 -16.38 -9.10 17.04
CA LEU A 56 -16.27 -8.50 18.38
C LEU A 56 -17.35 -7.45 18.63
N ARG A 57 -17.66 -6.61 17.64
CA ARG A 57 -18.77 -5.63 17.72
C ARG A 57 -20.12 -6.32 17.88
N LYS A 58 -20.36 -7.41 17.16
CA LYS A 58 -21.59 -8.20 17.27
C LYS A 58 -21.75 -8.82 18.65
N GLN A 59 -20.66 -9.36 19.22
CA GLN A 59 -20.65 -9.88 20.59
C GLN A 59 -20.97 -8.78 21.60
N LEU A 60 -20.36 -7.60 21.46
CA LEU A 60 -20.63 -6.44 22.32
C LEU A 60 -22.10 -6.02 22.25
N ALA A 61 -22.69 -5.92 21.05
CA ALA A 61 -24.10 -5.59 20.87
C ALA A 61 -25.03 -6.63 21.52
N SER A 62 -24.69 -7.92 21.43
CA SER A 62 -25.43 -9.00 22.09
C SER A 62 -25.38 -8.87 23.62
N ARG A 63 -24.21 -8.55 24.19
CA ARG A 63 -24.05 -8.29 25.63
C ARG A 63 -24.85 -7.09 26.09
N TYR A 64 -24.82 -5.99 25.32
CA TYR A 64 -25.62 -4.81 25.58
C TYR A 64 -27.12 -5.11 25.65
N ASN A 65 -27.64 -5.84 24.65
CA ASN A 65 -29.06 -6.24 24.62
C ASN A 65 -29.45 -7.12 25.82
N THR A 66 -28.54 -7.98 26.28
CA THR A 66 -28.79 -8.84 27.45
C THR A 66 -28.81 -8.01 28.74
N MET A 67 -27.86 -7.08 28.88
CA MET A 67 -27.81 -6.14 29.99
C MET A 67 -29.07 -5.26 30.07
N GLU A 68 -29.54 -4.70 28.95
CA GLU A 68 -30.77 -3.88 28.94
C GLU A 68 -32.01 -4.70 29.34
N LYS A 69 -32.10 -5.97 28.92
CA LYS A 69 -33.17 -6.87 29.37
C LYS A 69 -33.10 -7.13 30.88
N ALA A 70 -31.92 -7.36 31.44
CA ALA A 70 -31.73 -7.55 32.87
C ALA A 70 -32.08 -6.27 33.66
N ARG A 71 -31.71 -5.09 33.13
CA ARG A 71 -32.06 -3.79 33.71
C ARG A 71 -33.57 -3.60 33.77
N LYS A 72 -34.28 -3.87 32.66
CA LYS A 72 -35.74 -3.79 32.61
C LYS A 72 -36.39 -4.77 33.58
N ALA A 73 -35.90 -6.01 33.66
CA ALA A 73 -36.40 -7.01 34.60
C ALA A 73 -36.21 -6.57 36.06
N LEU A 74 -35.07 -5.97 36.42
CA LEU A 74 -34.86 -5.42 37.76
C LEU A 74 -35.87 -4.31 38.08
N ALA A 75 -36.08 -3.37 37.16
CA ALA A 75 -37.06 -2.30 37.34
C ALA A 75 -38.48 -2.84 37.56
N GLU A 76 -38.89 -3.87 36.80
CA GLU A 76 -40.17 -4.55 36.99
C GLU A 76 -40.28 -5.24 38.36
N ARG A 77 -39.19 -5.87 38.86
CA ARG A 77 -39.18 -6.53 40.18
C ARG A 77 -39.14 -5.54 41.34
N GLN A 78 -38.47 -4.40 41.18
CA GLN A 78 -38.50 -3.31 42.16
C GLN A 78 -39.93 -2.74 42.29
N LYS A 79 -40.62 -2.55 41.17
CA LYS A 79 -42.02 -2.09 41.17
C LYS A 79 -42.99 -3.10 41.81
N ASP A 80 -42.83 -4.40 41.55
CA ASP A 80 -43.62 -5.47 42.22
C ASP A 80 -43.40 -5.45 43.74
N LEU A 81 -42.14 -5.31 44.18
CA LEU A 81 -41.79 -5.22 45.60
C LEU A 81 -42.40 -3.98 46.27
N GLU A 82 -42.33 -2.83 45.62
CA GLU A 82 -42.92 -1.58 46.10
C GLU A 82 -44.44 -1.71 46.24
N THR A 83 -45.12 -2.22 45.21
CA THR A 83 -46.58 -2.42 45.22
C THR A 83 -47.02 -3.35 46.36
N LYS A 84 -46.29 -4.44 46.60
CA LYS A 84 -46.60 -5.37 47.70
C LYS A 84 -46.31 -4.79 49.06
N THR A 85 -45.29 -3.94 49.18
CA THR A 85 -44.99 -3.22 50.42
C THR A 85 -46.13 -2.26 50.76
N GLN A 86 -46.65 -1.51 49.78
CA GLN A 86 -47.83 -0.66 49.95
C GLN A 86 -49.08 -1.46 50.34
N GLN A 87 -49.27 -2.67 49.81
CA GLN A 87 -50.40 -3.53 50.22
C GLN A 87 -50.36 -3.97 51.69
N LEU A 88 -49.16 -4.17 52.25
CA LEU A 88 -48.99 -4.50 53.66
C LEU A 88 -49.42 -3.35 54.58
N GLU A 89 -49.17 -2.10 54.18
CA GLU A 89 -49.60 -0.90 54.91
C GLU A 89 -51.14 -0.77 54.96
N ILE A 90 -51.84 -1.26 53.93
CA ILE A 90 -53.30 -1.23 53.85
C ILE A 90 -53.93 -2.38 54.64
N LYS A 91 -53.36 -3.59 54.56
CA LYS A 91 -53.91 -4.78 55.23
C LYS A 91 -52.82 -5.75 55.67
N LEU A 92 -52.58 -5.79 56.98
CA LEU A 92 -51.64 -6.71 57.60
C LEU A 92 -52.16 -8.15 57.55
N SER A 93 -51.39 -9.04 56.92
CA SER A 93 -51.68 -10.48 56.85
C SER A 93 -50.39 -11.26 56.66
N ASN A 94 -50.27 -12.42 57.32
CA ASN A 94 -49.15 -13.35 57.17
C ASN A 94 -48.90 -13.72 55.69
N LYS A 95 -49.94 -13.74 54.86
CA LYS A 95 -49.81 -13.99 53.42
C LYS A 95 -49.07 -12.86 52.70
N THR A 96 -49.40 -11.60 53.03
CA THR A 96 -48.77 -10.41 52.45
C THR A 96 -47.30 -10.32 52.84
N GLU A 97 -46.93 -10.70 54.08
CA GLU A 97 -45.53 -10.75 54.51
C GLU A 97 -44.69 -11.77 53.73
N GLU A 98 -45.21 -12.98 53.52
CA GLU A 98 -44.52 -14.01 52.72
C GLU A 98 -44.40 -13.59 51.24
N ASP A 99 -45.41 -12.93 50.67
CA ASP A 99 -45.35 -12.39 49.31
C ASP A 99 -44.30 -11.28 49.15
N ILE A 100 -44.11 -10.42 50.17
CA ILE A 100 -43.03 -9.42 50.21
C ILE A 100 -41.68 -10.10 50.29
N LYS A 101 -41.50 -11.09 51.18
CA LYS A 101 -40.25 -11.84 51.31
C LYS A 101 -39.85 -12.50 49.98
N LYS A 102 -40.83 -13.06 49.27
CA LYS A 102 -40.66 -13.63 47.93
C LYS A 102 -40.31 -12.57 46.87
N ALA A 103 -41.00 -11.43 46.87
CA ALA A 103 -40.71 -10.32 45.96
C ALA A 103 -39.31 -9.74 46.19
N ARG A 104 -38.89 -9.58 47.46
CA ARG A 104 -37.56 -9.11 47.83
C ARG A 104 -36.47 -10.05 47.31
N ARG A 105 -36.60 -11.36 47.54
CA ARG A 105 -35.67 -12.38 46.99
C ARG A 105 -35.56 -12.29 45.47
N LYS A 106 -36.69 -12.15 44.77
CA LYS A 106 -36.73 -11.99 43.31
C LYS A 106 -36.08 -10.68 42.82
N SER A 107 -36.23 -9.59 43.56
CA SER A 107 -35.59 -8.31 43.24
C SER A 107 -34.07 -8.38 43.45
N THR A 108 -33.61 -9.00 44.54
CA THR A 108 -32.17 -9.22 44.78
C THR A 108 -31.56 -10.08 43.67
N GLN A 109 -32.20 -11.19 43.32
CA GLN A 109 -31.73 -12.06 42.23
C GLN A 109 -31.67 -11.33 40.87
N ALA A 110 -32.62 -10.44 40.58
CA ALA A 110 -32.58 -9.63 39.37
C ALA A 110 -31.43 -8.60 39.40
N GLY A 111 -31.06 -8.12 40.59
CA GLY A 111 -29.90 -7.25 40.80
C GLY A 111 -28.59 -7.99 40.55
N ASP A 112 -28.44 -9.19 41.10
CA ASP A 112 -27.27 -10.05 40.89
C ASP A 112 -27.11 -10.40 39.40
N GLU A 113 -28.21 -10.70 38.72
CA GLU A 113 -28.20 -10.98 37.27
C GLU A 113 -27.82 -9.75 36.44
N LEU A 114 -28.29 -8.55 36.81
CA LEU A 114 -27.86 -7.31 36.16
C LEU A 114 -26.36 -7.08 36.36
N MET A 115 -25.84 -7.26 37.59
CA MET A 115 -24.42 -7.12 37.89
C MET A 115 -23.58 -8.05 37.01
N ARG A 116 -23.97 -9.33 36.92
CA ARG A 116 -23.33 -10.31 36.03
C ARG A 116 -23.38 -9.89 34.56
N CYS A 117 -24.50 -9.34 34.09
CA CYS A 117 -24.63 -8.87 32.71
C CYS A 117 -23.74 -7.65 32.41
N VAL A 118 -23.61 -6.73 33.36
CA VAL A 118 -22.72 -5.56 33.26
C VAL A 118 -21.26 -6.01 33.20
N ASP A 119 -20.85 -6.96 34.04
CA ASP A 119 -19.47 -7.49 34.04
C ASP A 119 -19.12 -8.12 32.68
N LEU A 120 -20.03 -8.94 32.13
CA LEU A 120 -19.83 -9.57 30.83
C LEU A 120 -19.82 -8.55 29.67
N TYR A 121 -20.62 -7.48 29.77
CA TYR A 121 -20.58 -6.39 28.81
C TYR A 121 -19.23 -5.66 28.86
N ASN A 122 -18.76 -5.29 30.05
CA ASN A 122 -17.49 -4.60 30.24
C ASN A 122 -16.31 -5.47 29.77
N GLN A 123 -16.31 -6.78 30.04
CA GLN A 123 -15.29 -7.70 29.53
C GLN A 123 -15.28 -7.75 28.00
N ALA A 124 -16.45 -7.85 27.36
CA ALA A 124 -16.55 -7.83 25.91
C ALA A 124 -16.10 -6.48 25.32
N GLN A 125 -16.40 -5.37 26.00
CA GLN A 125 -15.99 -4.03 25.60
C GLN A 125 -14.48 -3.86 25.69
N SER A 126 -13.84 -4.26 26.80
CA SER A 126 -12.39 -4.19 26.96
C SER A 126 -11.66 -5.02 25.91
N LYS A 127 -12.14 -6.24 25.65
CA LYS A 127 -11.59 -7.08 24.57
C LYS A 127 -11.71 -6.40 23.20
N TRP A 128 -12.89 -5.87 22.87
CA TRP A 128 -13.08 -5.14 21.61
C TRP A 128 -12.17 -3.90 21.52
N PHE A 129 -11.98 -3.18 22.63
CA PHE A 129 -11.14 -2.01 22.70
C PHE A 129 -9.66 -2.34 22.43
N GLU A 130 -9.10 -3.31 23.14
CA GLU A 130 -7.70 -3.72 22.98
C GLU A 130 -7.42 -4.20 21.55
N GLU A 131 -8.28 -5.06 21.01
CA GLU A 131 -8.18 -5.57 19.64
C GLU A 131 -8.34 -4.46 18.58
N MET A 132 -9.20 -3.47 18.84
CA MET A 132 -9.35 -2.31 17.95
C MET A 132 -8.07 -1.48 17.95
N VAL A 133 -7.52 -1.17 19.12
CA VAL A 133 -6.29 -0.37 19.25
C VAL A 133 -5.15 -1.06 18.51
N THR A 134 -4.90 -2.35 18.78
CA THR A 134 -3.81 -3.08 18.14
C THR A 134 -4.00 -3.19 16.63
N THR A 135 -5.21 -3.49 16.16
CA THR A 135 -5.51 -3.56 14.72
C THR A 135 -5.31 -2.21 14.04
N THR A 136 -5.73 -1.10 14.66
CA THR A 136 -5.54 0.24 14.07
C THR A 136 -4.08 0.67 14.01
N LEU A 137 -3.27 0.36 15.03
CA LEU A 137 -1.83 0.62 15.00
C LEU A 137 -1.13 -0.22 13.93
N GLU A 138 -1.56 -1.46 13.73
CA GLU A 138 -1.05 -2.29 12.64
C GLU A 138 -1.44 -1.71 11.26
N LEU A 139 -2.66 -1.21 11.08
CA LEU A 139 -3.07 -0.53 9.84
C LEU A 139 -2.23 0.73 9.59
N GLU A 140 -1.93 1.51 10.62
CA GLU A 140 -1.05 2.67 10.54
C GLU A 140 0.36 2.26 10.09
N ARG A 141 0.95 1.25 10.73
CA ARG A 141 2.25 0.69 10.35
C ARG A 141 2.25 0.19 8.90
N LEU A 142 1.19 -0.50 8.48
CA LEU A 142 1.03 -1.03 7.14
C LEU A 142 0.95 0.08 6.09
N GLU A 143 0.34 1.22 6.40
CA GLU A 143 0.25 2.37 5.50
C GLU A 143 1.59 3.12 5.42
N LEU A 144 2.29 3.30 6.54
CA LEU A 144 3.64 3.86 6.55
C LEU A 144 4.60 3.05 5.67
N GLU A 145 4.59 1.73 5.81
CA GLU A 145 5.41 0.82 5.00
C GLU A 145 5.04 0.90 3.51
N ARG A 146 3.76 1.07 3.17
CA ARG A 146 3.31 1.25 1.79
C ARG A 146 3.86 2.55 1.20
N VAL A 147 3.75 3.65 1.92
CA VAL A 147 4.26 4.96 1.48
C VAL A 147 5.76 4.91 1.30
N GLU A 148 6.48 4.29 2.22
CA GLU A 148 7.94 4.18 2.16
C GLU A 148 8.40 3.30 1.00
N MET A 149 7.75 2.16 0.77
CA MET A 149 8.03 1.29 -0.37
C MET A 149 7.81 2.04 -1.69
N VAL A 150 6.70 2.78 -1.83
CA VAL A 150 6.41 3.60 -3.01
C VAL A 150 7.49 4.66 -3.21
N ARG A 151 7.85 5.39 -2.15
CA ARG A 151 8.90 6.41 -2.19
C ARG A 151 10.22 5.82 -2.66
N GLN A 152 10.63 4.68 -2.10
CA GLN A 152 11.86 3.98 -2.45
C GLN A 152 11.92 3.63 -3.95
N HIS A 153 10.85 3.02 -4.49
CA HIS A 153 10.85 2.59 -5.90
C HIS A 153 10.69 3.77 -6.88
N LEU A 154 10.06 4.87 -6.46
CA LEU A 154 10.09 6.12 -7.23
C LEU A 154 11.48 6.76 -7.23
N CYS A 155 12.21 6.72 -6.11
CA CYS A 155 13.62 7.11 -6.09
C CYS A 155 14.46 6.23 -7.04
N GLN A 156 14.24 4.91 -7.01
CA GLN A 156 14.89 3.97 -7.94
C GLN A 156 14.61 4.35 -9.40
N TYR A 157 13.35 4.65 -9.75
CA TYR A 157 12.99 5.14 -11.08
C TYR A 157 13.77 6.39 -11.46
N THR A 158 13.84 7.40 -10.58
CA THR A 158 14.58 8.64 -10.88
C THR A 158 16.08 8.42 -11.04
N GLN A 159 16.66 7.50 -10.25
CA GLN A 159 18.06 7.12 -10.38
C GLN A 159 18.33 6.43 -11.72
N LEU A 160 17.51 5.44 -12.08
CA LEU A 160 17.62 4.74 -13.37
C LEU A 160 17.48 5.70 -14.54
N ARG A 161 16.59 6.70 -14.44
CA ARG A 161 16.47 7.78 -15.43
C ARG A 161 17.76 8.57 -15.58
N HIS A 162 18.32 9.03 -14.46
CA HIS A 162 19.54 9.82 -14.47
C HIS A 162 20.73 9.03 -15.05
N GLU A 163 20.93 7.78 -14.61
CA GLU A 163 21.99 6.92 -15.14
C GLU A 163 21.81 6.65 -16.64
N THR A 164 20.58 6.42 -17.09
CA THR A 164 20.29 6.17 -18.52
C THR A 164 20.60 7.38 -19.37
N ASP A 165 20.21 8.59 -18.93
CA ASP A 165 20.51 9.82 -19.64
C ASP A 165 22.03 10.03 -19.76
N MET A 166 22.80 9.71 -18.71
CA MET A 166 24.27 9.74 -18.74
C MET A 166 24.87 8.73 -19.72
N PHE A 167 24.38 7.48 -19.73
CA PHE A 167 24.83 6.48 -20.70
C PHE A 167 24.49 6.88 -22.13
N ASN A 168 23.28 7.42 -22.35
CA ASN A 168 22.87 7.87 -23.67
C ASN A 168 23.72 9.05 -24.15
N GLN A 169 24.10 9.97 -23.25
CA GLN A 169 25.01 11.05 -23.58
C GLN A 169 26.41 10.53 -23.99
N SER A 170 26.91 9.44 -23.39
CA SER A 170 28.23 8.90 -23.74
C SER A 170 28.30 8.21 -25.12
N THR A 171 27.17 7.88 -25.76
CA THR A 171 27.16 7.17 -27.05
C THR A 171 27.72 7.99 -28.20
N VAL A 172 27.76 9.32 -28.05
CA VAL A 172 28.28 10.24 -29.08
C VAL A 172 29.80 10.47 -28.97
N GLU A 173 30.45 10.10 -27.87
CA GLU A 173 31.89 10.30 -27.70
C GLU A 173 32.74 9.64 -28.81
N PRO A 174 32.45 8.40 -29.28
CA PRO A 174 33.17 7.82 -30.42
C PRO A 174 32.93 8.57 -31.74
N VAL A 175 31.77 9.21 -31.91
CA VAL A 175 31.48 10.05 -33.08
C VAL A 175 32.38 11.27 -33.05
N ASP A 176 32.44 11.98 -31.93
CA ASP A 176 33.30 13.16 -31.76
C ASP A 176 34.77 12.83 -32.03
N GLN A 177 35.25 11.69 -31.53
CA GLN A 177 36.62 11.23 -31.76
C GLN A 177 36.93 10.98 -33.25
N LEU A 178 35.97 10.52 -34.04
CA LEU A 178 36.16 10.33 -35.48
C LEU A 178 35.99 11.62 -36.27
N LEU A 179 35.08 12.51 -35.86
CA LEU A 179 34.92 13.83 -36.45
C LEU A 179 36.21 14.66 -36.35
N GLN A 180 36.91 14.58 -35.21
CA GLN A 180 38.22 15.23 -35.03
C GLN A 180 39.32 14.69 -35.96
N LYS A 181 39.13 13.50 -36.54
CA LYS A 181 40.09 12.84 -37.45
C LYS A 181 39.72 13.01 -38.93
N VAL A 182 38.67 13.77 -39.25
CA VAL A 182 38.26 13.99 -40.64
C VAL A 182 39.26 14.92 -41.33
N GLU A 183 39.86 14.42 -42.41
CA GLU A 183 40.89 15.14 -43.16
C GLU A 183 40.49 15.26 -44.65
N PRO A 184 39.97 16.43 -45.08
CA PRO A 184 39.50 16.60 -46.46
C PRO A 184 40.59 16.37 -47.52
N ALA A 185 41.85 16.73 -47.21
CA ALA A 185 42.97 16.54 -48.12
C ALA A 185 43.26 15.05 -48.37
N LYS A 186 43.21 14.24 -47.32
CA LYS A 186 43.43 12.79 -47.37
C LYS A 186 42.30 12.08 -48.11
N ASP A 187 41.06 12.46 -47.83
CA ASP A 187 39.90 11.89 -48.53
C ASP A 187 39.93 12.25 -50.03
N ARG A 188 40.31 13.48 -50.38
CA ARG A 188 40.52 13.89 -51.78
C ARG A 188 41.66 13.10 -52.45
N GLU A 189 42.78 12.94 -51.76
CA GLU A 189 43.92 12.18 -52.28
C GLU A 189 43.55 10.73 -52.59
N LEU A 190 42.87 10.06 -51.65
CA LEU A 190 42.38 8.69 -51.83
C LEU A 190 41.44 8.59 -53.03
N TRP A 191 40.48 9.50 -53.14
CA TRP A 191 39.50 9.49 -54.22
C TRP A 191 40.16 9.72 -55.59
N VAL A 192 41.03 10.72 -55.73
CA VAL A 192 41.74 11.01 -56.99
C VAL A 192 42.70 9.87 -57.34
N LYS A 193 43.36 9.26 -56.36
CA LYS A 193 44.25 8.11 -56.61
C LYS A 193 43.52 6.95 -57.26
N GLU A 194 42.27 6.69 -56.85
CA GLU A 194 41.42 5.64 -57.39
C GLU A 194 40.76 6.01 -58.73
N HIS A 195 40.40 7.28 -58.93
CA HIS A 195 39.56 7.73 -60.07
C HIS A 195 40.27 8.62 -61.10
N LYS A 196 41.59 8.87 -60.99
CA LYS A 196 42.31 9.73 -61.95
C LYS A 196 42.28 9.16 -63.37
N THR A 197 42.12 10.03 -64.36
CA THR A 197 42.12 9.68 -65.79
C THR A 197 43.47 9.87 -66.47
N GLY A 198 44.44 10.48 -65.78
CA GLY A 198 45.76 10.78 -66.30
C GLY A 198 46.47 11.79 -65.40
N HIS A 199 47.79 11.91 -65.54
CA HIS A 199 48.60 12.89 -64.80
C HIS A 199 49.45 13.76 -65.73
N ILE A 200 49.47 13.44 -67.02
CA ILE A 200 50.21 14.17 -68.05
C ILE A 200 49.34 15.34 -68.50
N ARG A 201 49.92 16.55 -68.50
CA ARG A 201 49.27 17.73 -69.05
C ARG A 201 49.49 17.79 -70.57
N PRO A 202 48.51 18.22 -71.37
CA PRO A 202 48.70 18.40 -72.81
C PRO A 202 49.85 19.38 -73.12
N VAL A 203 50.53 19.16 -74.24
CA VAL A 203 51.59 20.03 -74.77
C VAL A 203 51.22 20.52 -76.18
N ASN A 204 51.76 21.67 -76.57
CA ASN A 204 51.57 22.20 -77.92
C ASN A 204 52.38 21.38 -78.94
N MET A 205 51.87 21.28 -80.16
CA MET A 205 52.63 20.68 -81.27
C MET A 205 53.62 21.70 -81.84
N GLU A 206 54.81 21.24 -82.23
CA GLU A 206 55.79 22.06 -82.95
C GLU A 206 55.32 22.27 -84.40
N ILE A 207 55.46 23.49 -84.91
CA ILE A 207 55.14 23.89 -86.30
C ILE A 207 56.42 23.90 -87.12
#